data_AF-A0A409W6C2-F1
#
_entry.id   AF-A0A409W6C2-F1
#
_cell.length_a   1.000
_cell.length_b   1.000
_cell.length_c   1.000
_cell.angle_alpha   90.00
_cell.angle_beta   90.00
_cell.angle_gamma   90.00
#
_symmetry.space_group_name_H-M   'P 1'
#
loop_
_entity.id
_entity.type
_entity.pdbx_description
1 polymer ?
#
loop_
_entity_poly.entity_id
_entity_poly.type
_entity_poly.pdbx_seq_one_letter_code
_entity_poly.pdbx_strand_id
1 'polypeptide(L)'
;LNGGVGGYTTLTGTGPIGQFYFTQGRLTALDPAGSTSVTYMPVLGSVLGPTGCSTYGQLGFVQGASSNKCARYDGFQIQSNTENSQLGAQLTLNYVGGFYACGSGQDIWYKLSPNDGPSSCSPVSLYTVPVTV
;
A
#
# COMPACT_ATOMS: atom_id res chain seq x y z
N LEU A 1 10.41 -6.52 2.32
CA LEU A 1 9.45 -5.52 2.85
C LEU A 1 10.14 -4.44 3.69
N ASN A 2 11.26 -3.89 3.22
CA ASN A 2 11.94 -2.75 3.86
C ASN A 2 12.15 -1.70 2.76
N GLY A 3 11.10 -0.97 2.45
CA GLY A 3 11.15 0.11 1.45
C GLY A 3 11.49 1.44 2.12
N GLY A 4 10.68 1.83 3.11
CA GLY A 4 10.77 3.13 3.78
C GLY A 4 10.88 3.03 5.31
N VAL A 5 11.05 4.19 5.95
CA VAL A 5 11.18 4.31 7.40
C VAL A 5 9.88 3.84 8.08
N GLY A 6 9.98 2.96 9.08
CA GLY A 6 8.84 2.55 9.90
C GLY A 6 7.85 1.55 9.26
N GLY A 7 8.26 0.83 8.21
CA GLY A 7 7.42 -0.17 7.55
C GLY A 7 6.55 0.37 6.41
N TYR A 8 6.76 1.63 6.01
CA TYR A 8 6.08 2.25 4.88
C TYR A 8 6.78 1.98 3.53
N THR A 9 6.06 2.18 2.43
CA THR A 9 6.45 1.85 1.06
C THR A 9 6.99 3.08 0.32
N THR A 10 8.03 2.88 -0.50
CA THR A 10 8.65 3.90 -1.37
C THR A 10 9.12 3.25 -2.67
N LEU A 11 9.19 4.04 -3.75
CA LEU A 11 9.78 3.64 -5.03
C LEU A 11 11.31 3.63 -5.05
N THR A 12 11.98 4.24 -4.07
CA THR A 12 13.45 4.29 -3.98
C THR A 12 14.02 3.29 -2.98
N GLY A 13 13.18 2.41 -2.44
CA GLY A 13 13.61 1.36 -1.52
C GLY A 13 14.52 0.33 -2.21
N THR A 14 15.52 -0.16 -1.48
CA THR A 14 16.47 -1.18 -1.97
C THR A 14 16.23 -2.58 -1.38
N GLY A 15 15.20 -2.71 -0.54
CA GLY A 15 14.83 -3.98 0.08
C GLY A 15 14.25 -4.99 -0.92
N PRO A 16 14.11 -6.26 -0.50
CA PRO A 16 13.52 -7.30 -1.34
C PRO A 16 12.08 -6.96 -1.72
N ILE A 17 11.72 -7.29 -2.97
CA ILE A 17 10.37 -7.15 -3.52
C ILE A 17 9.39 -7.91 -2.63
N GLY A 18 8.33 -7.24 -2.22
CA GLY A 18 7.26 -7.87 -1.44
C GLY A 18 6.47 -8.85 -2.31
N GLN A 19 6.20 -10.04 -1.77
CA GLN A 19 5.26 -10.98 -2.36
C GLN A 19 3.94 -10.89 -1.61
N PHE A 20 2.84 -10.83 -2.35
CA PHE A 20 1.51 -10.59 -1.79
C PHE A 20 0.52 -11.64 -2.29
N TYR A 21 -0.45 -11.96 -1.46
CA TYR A 21 -1.56 -12.85 -1.78
C TYR A 21 -2.84 -12.39 -1.08
N PHE A 22 -3.99 -12.86 -1.55
CA PHE A 22 -5.25 -12.64 -0.87
C PHE A 22 -5.64 -13.89 -0.07
N THR A 23 -6.00 -13.71 1.19
CA THR A 23 -6.60 -14.75 2.02
C THR A 23 -7.82 -14.18 2.72
N GLN A 24 -8.95 -14.88 2.65
CA GLN A 24 -10.21 -14.45 3.26
C GLN A 24 -10.62 -13.02 2.87
N GLY A 25 -10.37 -12.62 1.61
CA GLY A 25 -10.69 -11.28 1.10
C GLY A 25 -9.73 -10.17 1.54
N ARG A 26 -8.65 -10.48 2.26
CA ARG A 26 -7.64 -9.52 2.71
C ARG A 26 -6.33 -9.69 1.98
N LEU A 27 -5.78 -8.59 1.49
CA LEU A 27 -4.41 -8.53 0.97
C LEU A 27 -3.44 -8.79 2.12
N THR A 28 -2.49 -9.68 1.90
CA THR A 28 -1.48 -10.10 2.88
C THR A 28 -0.12 -10.20 2.19
N ALA A 29 0.94 -9.77 2.87
CA ALA A 29 2.30 -9.90 2.39
C ALA A 29 3.03 -11.04 3.11
N LEU A 30 3.80 -11.80 2.35
CA LEU A 30 4.69 -12.83 2.88
C LEU A 30 5.88 -12.21 3.60
N ASP A 31 6.32 -12.86 4.68
CA ASP A 31 7.56 -12.48 5.33
C ASP A 31 8.73 -12.67 4.35
N PRO A 32 9.52 -11.62 4.06
CA PRO A 32 10.71 -11.76 3.23
C PRO A 32 11.76 -12.74 3.80
N ALA A 33 11.69 -13.08 5.09
CA ALA A 33 12.52 -14.13 5.70
C ALA A 33 11.97 -15.56 5.46
N GLY A 34 10.86 -15.72 4.73
CA GLY A 34 10.27 -17.01 4.39
C GLY A 34 9.42 -17.64 5.50
N SER A 35 9.16 -16.93 6.59
CA SER A 35 8.28 -17.40 7.66
C SER A 35 6.81 -17.36 7.22
N THR A 36 6.13 -18.51 7.26
CA THR A 36 4.68 -18.59 6.98
C THR A 36 3.82 -18.29 8.21
N SER A 37 4.42 -18.31 9.41
CA SER A 37 3.74 -18.02 10.68
C SER A 37 3.60 -16.53 10.94
N VAL A 38 4.32 -15.70 10.20
CA VAL A 38 4.33 -14.25 10.32
C VAL A 38 3.87 -13.66 9.00
N THR A 39 2.70 -13.02 9.02
CA THR A 39 2.18 -12.32 7.85
C THR A 39 2.11 -10.83 8.12
N TYR A 40 2.39 -10.04 7.10
CA TYR A 40 2.27 -8.59 7.17
C TYR A 40 0.96 -8.17 6.51
N MET A 41 0.24 -7.26 7.15
CA MET A 41 -0.98 -6.69 6.60
C MET A 41 -0.70 -5.30 6.04
N PRO A 42 -1.29 -4.93 4.89
CA PRO A 42 -1.21 -3.57 4.39
C PRO A 42 -1.88 -2.63 5.38
N VAL A 43 -1.32 -1.44 5.51
CA VAL A 43 -1.88 -0.38 6.34
C VAL A 43 -1.73 0.95 5.61
N LEU A 44 -2.77 1.77 5.67
CA LEU A 44 -2.65 3.19 5.40
C LEU A 44 -2.48 3.93 6.72
N GLY A 45 -1.27 4.44 6.94
CA GLY A 45 -0.94 5.31 8.07
C GLY A 45 -1.56 6.68 7.87
N SER A 46 -2.86 6.80 8.11
CA SER A 46 -3.58 8.08 7.97
C SER A 46 -3.20 9.01 9.12
N VAL A 47 -3.26 10.31 8.87
CA VAL A 47 -2.83 11.34 9.83
C VAL A 47 -4.02 11.75 10.68
N LEU A 48 -3.83 11.85 12.00
CA LEU A 48 -4.83 12.42 12.89
C LEU A 48 -4.82 13.94 12.77
N GLY A 49 -5.89 14.50 12.22
CA GLY A 49 -6.13 15.94 12.15
C GLY A 49 -7.11 16.43 13.22
N PRO A 50 -7.38 17.75 13.26
CA PRO A 50 -8.28 18.35 14.24
C PRO A 50 -9.73 17.84 14.16
N THR A 51 -10.16 17.38 12.99
CA THR A 51 -11.53 16.89 12.72
C THR A 51 -11.62 15.36 12.66
N GLY A 52 -10.54 14.65 12.97
CA GLY A 52 -10.47 13.18 12.92
C GLY A 52 -9.39 12.68 11.97
N CYS A 53 -9.50 11.41 11.58
CA CYS A 53 -8.52 10.77 10.69
C CYS A 53 -8.62 11.30 9.26
N SER A 54 -7.47 11.55 8.63
CA SER A 54 -7.40 12.06 7.26
C SER A 54 -7.92 11.05 6.23
N THR A 55 -8.35 11.58 5.08
CA THR A 55 -8.76 10.81 3.89
C THR A 55 -7.59 10.18 3.15
N TYR A 56 -6.38 10.69 3.35
CA TYR A 56 -5.12 10.21 2.79
C TYR A 56 -4.25 9.51 3.84
N GLY A 57 -3.25 8.74 3.42
CA GLY A 57 -2.30 8.08 4.32
C GLY A 57 -1.17 7.37 3.58
N GLN A 58 -0.02 7.21 4.23
CA GLN A 58 1.13 6.52 3.65
C GLN A 58 0.87 5.01 3.62
N LEU A 59 1.15 4.36 2.50
CA LEU A 59 1.03 2.91 2.35
C LEU A 59 2.20 2.22 3.04
N GLY A 60 1.91 1.27 3.93
CA GLY A 60 2.90 0.45 4.60
C GLY A 60 2.40 -0.95 4.88
N PHE A 61 3.24 -1.73 5.56
CA PHE A 61 2.97 -3.11 5.93
C PHE A 61 3.41 -3.34 7.37
N VAL A 62 2.53 -3.88 8.20
CA VAL A 62 2.79 -4.12 9.62
C VAL A 62 2.52 -5.57 10.00
N GLN A 63 3.31 -6.05 10.95
CA GLN A 63 3.05 -7.31 11.63
C GLN A 63 2.14 -7.03 12.85
N GLY A 64 0.95 -7.64 12.88
CA GLY A 64 -0.02 -7.42 13.95
C GLY A 64 -0.75 -6.07 13.81
N ALA A 65 -0.64 -5.20 14.82
CA ALA A 65 -1.36 -3.93 14.88
C ALA A 65 -0.41 -2.72 14.81
N SER A 66 -0.90 -1.63 14.23
CA SER A 66 -0.23 -0.33 14.21
C SER A 66 -0.59 0.42 15.49
N SER A 67 0.37 1.18 16.03
CA SER A 67 0.12 2.14 17.09
C SER A 67 -0.63 3.39 16.60
N ASN A 68 -0.77 3.57 15.28
CA ASN A 68 -1.52 4.68 14.71
C ASN A 68 -3.03 4.42 14.83
N LYS A 69 -3.72 5.27 15.62
CA LYS A 69 -5.18 5.20 15.82
C LYS A 69 -5.99 5.45 14.53
N CYS A 70 -5.36 6.04 13.52
CA CYS A 70 -5.93 6.28 12.19
C CYS A 70 -5.42 5.30 11.13
N ALA A 71 -4.82 4.19 11.55
CA ALA A 71 -4.45 3.10 10.65
C ALA A 71 -5.71 2.49 10.01
N ARG A 72 -5.69 2.38 8.68
CA ARG A 72 -6.72 1.68 7.90
C ARG A 72 -6.12 0.43 7.30
N TYR A 73 -6.77 -0.73 7.50
CA TYR A 73 -6.28 -2.04 7.06
C TYR A 73 -7.09 -2.64 5.92
N ASP A 74 -8.33 -2.17 5.74
CA ASP A 74 -9.31 -2.78 4.86
C ASP A 74 -9.54 -1.95 3.60
N GLY A 75 -10.19 -2.57 2.61
CA GLY A 75 -10.55 -1.97 1.33
C GLY A 75 -9.53 -2.19 0.20
N PHE A 76 -8.38 -2.80 0.50
CA PHE A 76 -7.41 -3.19 -0.52
C PHE A 76 -7.96 -4.28 -1.43
N GLN A 77 -7.96 -4.01 -2.73
CA GLN A 77 -8.50 -4.87 -3.77
C GLN A 77 -7.58 -4.88 -4.98
N ILE A 78 -7.66 -5.93 -5.79
CA ILE A 78 -7.04 -5.96 -7.11
C ILE A 78 -8.09 -5.76 -8.19
N GLN A 79 -7.79 -4.89 -9.13
CA GLN A 79 -8.59 -4.65 -10.32
C GLN A 79 -7.82 -5.17 -11.52
N SER A 80 -8.28 -6.28 -12.10
CA SER A 80 -7.71 -6.80 -13.33
C SER A 80 -7.78 -5.75 -14.44
N ASN A 81 -6.76 -5.72 -15.31
CA ASN A 81 -6.83 -4.92 -16.51
C ASN A 81 -8.05 -5.36 -17.34
N THR A 82 -8.90 -4.40 -17.68
CA THR A 82 -10.20 -4.62 -18.33
C THR A 82 -10.08 -5.10 -19.78
N GLU A 83 -8.97 -4.79 -20.44
CA GLU A 83 -8.71 -5.15 -21.84
C GLU A 83 -8.04 -6.52 -21.93
N ASN A 84 -7.15 -6.83 -20.99
CA ASN A 84 -6.51 -8.14 -20.90
C ASN A 84 -6.07 -8.48 -19.46
N SER A 85 -6.77 -9.42 -18.83
CA SER A 85 -6.49 -9.88 -17.47
C SER A 85 -5.13 -10.56 -17.29
N GLN A 86 -4.45 -10.92 -18.38
CA GLN A 86 -3.10 -11.49 -18.34
C GLN A 86 -2.00 -10.43 -18.13
N LEU A 87 -2.30 -9.15 -18.36
CA LEU A 87 -1.35 -8.05 -18.17
C LEU A 87 -1.16 -7.64 -16.70
N GLY A 88 -1.79 -8.37 -15.78
CA GLY A 88 -1.76 -8.12 -14.35
C GLY A 88 -3.01 -7.40 -13.83
N ALA A 89 -2.99 -7.10 -12.54
CA ALA A 89 -4.04 -6.37 -11.85
C ALA A 89 -3.46 -5.18 -11.11
N GLN A 90 -4.19 -4.07 -11.10
CA GLN A 90 -3.85 -2.88 -10.35
C GLN A 90 -4.32 -3.00 -8.90
N LEU A 91 -3.49 -2.62 -7.94
CA LEU A 91 -3.91 -2.43 -6.55
C LEU A 91 -4.80 -1.19 -6.45
N THR A 92 -5.94 -1.35 -5.81
CA THR A 92 -6.94 -0.29 -5.59
C THR A 92 -7.40 -0.30 -4.13
N LEU A 93 -8.01 0.80 -3.70
CA LEU A 93 -8.65 0.91 -2.39
C LEU A 93 -10.12 1.32 -2.56
N ASN A 94 -11.05 0.40 -2.31
CA ASN A 94 -12.49 0.60 -2.48
C ASN A 94 -12.92 1.17 -3.85
N TYR A 95 -12.07 1.06 -4.88
CA TYR A 95 -12.25 1.68 -6.19
C TYR A 95 -12.43 3.21 -6.19
N VAL A 96 -11.96 3.91 -5.15
CA VAL A 96 -12.01 5.39 -5.05
C VAL A 96 -10.60 5.93 -4.75
N GLY A 97 -10.30 7.13 -5.24
CA GLY A 97 -9.02 7.81 -5.01
C GLY A 97 -7.88 7.21 -5.84
N GLY A 98 -6.64 7.39 -5.38
CA GLY A 98 -5.46 6.92 -6.09
C GLY A 98 -4.21 6.85 -5.23
N PHE A 99 -3.18 6.17 -5.77
CA PHE A 99 -1.85 6.15 -5.19
C PHE A 99 -0.98 7.22 -5.82
N TYR A 100 -0.10 7.79 -5.00
CA TYR A 100 0.79 8.87 -5.36
C TYR A 100 2.17 8.63 -4.77
N ALA A 101 3.21 8.91 -5.54
CA ALA A 101 4.57 8.98 -5.03
C ALA A 101 4.88 10.42 -4.64
N CYS A 102 5.25 10.65 -3.38
CA CYS A 102 5.38 11.97 -2.78
C CYS A 102 6.78 12.23 -2.24
N GLY A 103 7.22 13.48 -2.34
CA GLY A 103 8.50 13.93 -1.80
C GLY A 103 9.72 13.35 -2.51
N SER A 104 10.91 13.69 -2.02
CA SER A 104 12.19 13.23 -2.60
C SER A 104 12.41 11.72 -2.42
N GLY A 105 11.87 11.15 -1.35
CA GLY A 105 11.90 9.71 -1.09
C GLY A 105 10.91 8.91 -1.92
N GLN A 106 10.08 9.54 -2.78
CA GLN A 106 9.05 8.85 -3.56
C GLN A 106 8.20 7.90 -2.71
N ASP A 107 7.82 8.36 -1.53
CA ASP A 107 7.00 7.59 -0.60
C ASP A 107 5.61 7.39 -1.20
N ILE A 108 5.06 6.19 -1.04
CA ILE A 108 3.75 5.86 -1.59
C ILE A 108 2.65 6.28 -0.61
N TRP A 109 1.78 7.17 -1.08
CA TRP A 109 0.60 7.65 -0.37
C TRP A 109 -0.66 7.27 -1.11
N TYR A 110 -1.68 6.83 -0.38
CA TYR A 110 -3.04 6.83 -0.88
C TYR A 110 -3.69 8.17 -0.59
N LYS A 111 -4.41 8.73 -1.56
CA LYS A 111 -5.21 9.95 -1.40
C LYS A 111 -6.61 9.74 -1.98
N LEU A 112 -7.63 10.15 -1.23
CA LEU A 112 -9.01 10.12 -1.73
C LEU A 112 -9.23 11.17 -2.81
N SER A 113 -8.72 12.39 -2.58
CA SER A 113 -8.67 13.47 -3.56
C SER A 113 -7.21 13.83 -3.90
N PRO A 114 -6.85 14.17 -5.15
CA PRO A 114 -5.47 14.50 -5.53
C PRO A 114 -4.85 15.63 -4.70
N ASN A 115 -5.69 16.58 -4.25
CA ASN A 115 -5.28 17.75 -3.47
C ASN A 115 -5.11 17.46 -1.97
N ASP A 116 -5.45 16.26 -1.50
CA ASP A 116 -5.34 15.90 -0.10
C ASP A 116 -3.88 15.59 0.29
N GLY A 117 -3.52 15.94 1.53
CA GLY A 117 -2.28 15.51 2.15
C GLY A 117 -1.01 16.16 1.61
N PRO A 118 0.12 15.42 1.54
CA PRO A 118 1.41 16.02 1.22
C PRO A 118 1.43 16.64 -0.18
N SER A 119 2.14 17.74 -0.34
CA SER A 119 2.43 18.37 -1.63
C SER A 119 3.56 17.65 -2.37
N SER A 120 3.80 18.01 -3.63
CA SER A 120 4.87 17.44 -4.47
C SER A 120 4.70 15.94 -4.68
N CYS A 121 3.52 15.55 -5.16
CA CYS A 121 3.15 14.18 -5.42
C CYS A 121 2.82 13.96 -6.89
N SER A 122 3.26 12.84 -7.44
CA SER A 122 2.91 12.40 -8.79
C SER A 122 2.02 11.16 -8.71
N PRO A 123 0.96 11.06 -9.53
CA PRO A 123 0.11 9.87 -9.54
C PRO A 123 0.90 8.65 -9.99
N VAL A 124 0.67 7.52 -9.33
CA VAL A 124 1.29 6.23 -9.67
C VAL A 124 0.27 5.11 -9.66
N SER A 125 0.50 4.10 -10.48
CA SER A 125 -0.29 2.87 -10.48
C SER A 125 0.57 1.71 -10.02
N LEU A 126 0.06 0.94 -9.07
CA LEU A 126 0.76 -0.21 -8.50
C LEU A 126 0.17 -1.47 -9.11
N TYR A 127 0.91 -2.12 -10.01
CA TYR A 127 0.46 -3.34 -10.68
C TYR A 127 1.10 -4.59 -10.08
N THR A 128 0.35 -5.69 -10.04
CA THR A 128 0.87 -7.00 -9.73
C THR A 128 1.72 -7.51 -10.88
N VAL A 129 2.90 -8.04 -10.58
CA VAL A 129 3.72 -8.80 -11.53
C VAL A 129 3.62 -10.29 -11.16
N PRO A 130 3.39 -11.20 -12.12
CA PRO A 130 3.41 -12.62 -11.84
C PRO A 130 4.74 -13.04 -11.22
N VAL A 131 4.67 -13.87 -10.17
CA VAL A 131 5.85 -14.50 -9.57
C VAL A 131 6.04 -15.84 -10.26
N THR A 132 7.14 -16.01 -10.99
CA THR A 132 7.55 -17.32 -11.49
C THR A 132 8.14 -18.12 -10.34
N VAL A 133 7.56 -19.28 -10.06
CA VAL A 133 8.08 -20.29 -9.12
C VAL A 133 8.99 -21.28 -9.83
#